data_AF-A0A814IDN8-F1
#
_entry.id   AF-A0A814IDN8-F1
#
_cell.length_a   1.000
_cell.length_b   1.000
_cell.length_c   1.000
_cell.angle_alpha   90.00
_cell.angle_beta   90.00
_cell.angle_gamma   90.00
#
_symmetry.space_group_name_H-M   'P 1'
#
loop_
_entity.id
_entity.type
_entity.pdbx_description
1 polymer ?
#
loop_
_entity_poly.entity_id
_entity_poly.type
_entity_poly.pdbx_seq_one_letter_code
_entity_poly.pdbx_strand_id
1 'polypeptide(L)'
;MSQGIFNPDFNAWNVTAAKYKRIVPALNLSIPANRNSLAFGNWQNHRGTPSEIDYRNRYRRLRKLVKNKIDVRQEEYWDEVCEEIEKSIKIHDPATAFSIIRRLRRGSKRVENMPIKDKNGNLLVSSTVDPDLIDAIQIDDIPQAEEERQNAQPSVEEVRRALSQMESRKAPGNDEVTVTILKAGGEPVILWLYEIFSDIWKNKEMVED
;
A
#
# COMPACT_ATOMS: atom_id res chain seq x y z
N MET A 1 -1.22 0.84 -44.38
CA MET A 1 -1.92 1.67 -43.38
C MET A 1 -2.00 0.86 -42.10
N SER A 2 -1.17 1.15 -41.10
CA SER A 2 -1.17 0.43 -39.82
C SER A 2 -1.45 1.45 -38.72
N GLN A 3 -2.67 1.43 -38.19
CA GLN A 3 -3.11 2.21 -37.05
C GLN A 3 -2.43 1.64 -35.80
N GLY A 4 -1.43 2.35 -35.27
CA GLY A 4 -0.83 2.03 -33.98
C GLY A 4 -1.79 2.46 -32.87
N ILE A 5 -2.46 1.47 -32.27
CA ILE A 5 -3.34 1.66 -31.11
C ILE A 5 -2.46 2.03 -29.91
N PHE A 6 -2.42 3.31 -29.56
CA PHE A 6 -1.93 3.74 -28.25
C PHE A 6 -3.04 3.46 -27.24
N ASN A 7 -2.84 2.45 -26.38
CA ASN A 7 -3.70 2.21 -25.24
C ASN A 7 -3.47 3.32 -24.19
N PRO A 8 -4.46 4.19 -23.90
CA PRO A 8 -4.30 5.32 -22.98
C PRO A 8 -4.08 4.90 -21.52
N ASP A 9 -4.24 3.61 -21.18
CA ASP A 9 -4.15 3.09 -19.81
C ASP A 9 -2.75 2.65 -19.38
N PHE A 10 -1.69 2.93 -20.17
CA PHE A 10 -0.33 2.58 -19.77
C PHE A 10 0.21 3.52 -18.66
N ASN A 11 -0.01 3.07 -17.42
CA ASN A 11 0.22 3.67 -16.11
C ASN A 11 1.69 4.00 -15.73
N ALA A 12 2.51 4.52 -16.64
CA ALA A 12 3.83 5.05 -16.28
C ALA A 12 3.73 6.33 -15.41
N TRP A 13 2.62 7.07 -15.55
CA TRP A 13 2.35 8.28 -14.76
C TRP A 13 1.94 7.97 -13.33
N ASN A 14 1.22 6.88 -13.08
CA ASN A 14 0.81 6.47 -11.73
C ASN A 14 2.00 6.11 -10.85
N VAL A 15 3.04 5.49 -11.40
CA VAL A 15 4.27 5.16 -10.63
C VAL A 15 5.03 6.43 -10.25
N THR A 16 5.13 7.38 -11.18
CA THR A 16 5.89 8.62 -10.96
C THR A 16 5.13 9.56 -10.01
N ALA A 17 3.82 9.74 -10.21
CA ALA A 17 2.97 10.54 -9.32
C ALA A 17 2.83 9.92 -7.92
N ALA A 18 2.70 8.59 -7.79
CA ALA A 18 2.66 7.92 -6.49
C ALA A 18 3.98 8.05 -5.71
N LYS A 19 5.12 8.04 -6.40
CA LYS A 19 6.43 8.28 -5.78
C LYS A 19 6.55 9.68 -5.20
N TYR A 20 6.01 10.70 -5.89
CA TYR A 20 6.09 12.09 -5.44
C TYR A 20 4.99 12.49 -4.45
N LYS A 21 3.78 11.91 -4.56
CA LYS A 21 2.66 12.11 -3.61
C LYS A 21 2.96 11.54 -2.23
N ARG A 22 3.89 10.57 -2.13
CA ARG A 22 4.39 10.01 -0.87
C ARG A 22 5.29 10.98 -0.08
N ILE A 23 5.94 11.93 -0.77
CA ILE A 23 6.94 12.82 -0.17
C ILE A 23 6.33 14.21 0.11
N VAL A 24 5.39 14.66 -0.72
CA VAL A 24 4.71 15.95 -0.55
C VAL A 24 3.20 15.75 -0.71
N PRO A 25 2.43 15.65 0.40
CA PRO A 25 1.00 15.38 0.34
C PRO A 25 0.17 16.46 -0.36
N ALA A 26 0.69 17.70 -0.44
CA ALA A 26 -0.06 18.89 -0.85
C ALA A 26 0.21 19.38 -2.29
N LEU A 27 0.96 18.63 -3.11
CA LEU A 27 1.28 19.06 -4.48
C LEU A 27 0.03 18.96 -5.38
N ASN A 28 -0.71 20.05 -5.53
CA ASN A 28 -1.83 20.18 -6.47
C ASN A 28 -1.30 20.34 -7.91
N LEU A 29 -0.70 19.26 -8.42
CA LEU A 29 0.02 19.19 -9.70
C LEU A 29 -0.88 19.16 -10.95
N SER A 30 -2.21 19.24 -10.79
CA SER A 30 -3.21 18.86 -11.80
C SER A 30 -2.95 19.40 -13.22
N ILE A 31 -2.58 20.68 -13.36
CA ILE A 31 -2.53 21.34 -14.68
C ILE A 31 -1.19 21.12 -15.45
N PRO A 32 0.00 21.38 -14.87
CA PRO A 32 1.27 21.18 -15.59
C PRO A 32 1.64 19.70 -15.76
N ALA A 33 1.19 18.83 -14.86
CA ALA A 33 1.28 17.38 -14.97
C ALA A 33 0.65 16.83 -16.24
N ASN A 34 -0.59 17.25 -16.49
CA ASN A 34 -1.40 16.82 -17.62
C ASN A 34 -0.76 17.24 -18.95
N ARG A 35 -0.25 18.48 -19.02
CA ARG A 35 0.47 18.99 -20.21
C ARG A 35 1.75 18.21 -20.54
N ASN A 36 2.48 17.73 -19.54
CA ASN A 36 3.68 16.92 -19.75
C ASN A 36 3.33 15.50 -20.26
N SER A 37 2.25 14.91 -19.74
CA SER A 37 1.72 13.63 -20.22
C SER A 37 1.28 13.71 -21.69
N LEU A 38 0.50 14.73 -22.04
CA LEU A 38 0.07 14.98 -23.41
C LEU A 38 1.26 15.21 -24.36
N ALA A 39 2.27 15.96 -23.92
CA ALA A 39 3.48 16.19 -24.72
C ALA A 39 4.30 14.91 -24.94
N PHE A 40 4.32 13.98 -23.96
CA PHE A 40 4.94 12.68 -24.11
C PHE A 40 4.22 11.83 -25.16
N GLY A 41 2.89 11.73 -25.08
CA GLY A 41 2.07 11.02 -26.07
C GLY A 41 2.27 11.56 -27.47
N ASN A 42 2.25 12.89 -27.62
CA ASN A 42 2.51 13.54 -28.92
C ASN A 42 3.90 13.20 -29.49
N TRP A 43 4.95 13.15 -28.66
CA TRP A 43 6.28 12.71 -29.12
C TRP A 43 6.30 11.23 -29.53
N GLN A 44 5.61 10.34 -28.80
CA GLN A 44 5.52 8.93 -29.18
C GLN A 44 4.84 8.73 -30.53
N ASN A 45 3.76 9.48 -30.79
CA ASN A 45 2.97 9.37 -32.02
C ASN A 45 3.68 9.93 -33.27
N HIS A 46 4.73 10.75 -33.09
CA HIS A 46 5.47 11.40 -34.20
C HIS A 46 6.89 10.84 -34.37
N ARG A 47 7.21 9.68 -33.81
CA ARG A 47 8.53 9.03 -34.01
C ARG A 47 8.76 8.72 -35.50
N GLY A 48 9.96 9.02 -36.00
CA GLY A 48 10.34 8.80 -37.39
C GLY A 48 9.75 9.82 -38.38
N THR A 49 8.99 10.81 -37.90
CA THR A 49 8.49 11.92 -38.74
C THR A 49 9.47 13.09 -38.74
N PRO A 50 9.48 13.95 -39.77
CA PRO A 50 10.32 15.16 -39.78
C PRO A 50 10.06 16.11 -38.59
N SER A 51 8.87 16.07 -38.00
CA SER A 51 8.48 16.89 -36.85
C SER A 51 8.83 16.26 -35.49
N GLU A 52 9.45 15.08 -35.45
CA GLU A 52 9.83 14.39 -34.20
C GLU A 52 10.64 15.28 -33.26
N ILE A 53 11.60 16.01 -33.83
CA ILE A 53 12.54 16.85 -33.08
C ILE A 53 11.79 17.92 -32.27
N ASP A 54 10.76 18.53 -32.85
CA ASP A 54 9.97 19.58 -32.21
C ASP A 54 9.13 19.04 -31.05
N TYR A 55 8.46 17.90 -31.26
CA TYR A 55 7.67 17.24 -30.21
C TYR A 55 8.57 16.73 -29.07
N ARG A 56 9.74 16.17 -29.38
CA ARG A 56 10.74 15.75 -28.39
C ARG A 56 11.26 16.93 -27.57
N ASN A 57 11.58 18.05 -28.21
CA ASN A 57 12.05 19.26 -27.53
C ASN A 57 10.95 19.88 -26.66
N ARG A 58 9.69 19.84 -27.11
CA ARG A 58 8.54 20.28 -26.30
C ARG A 58 8.35 19.42 -25.04
N TYR A 59 8.40 18.10 -25.16
CA TYR A 59 8.34 17.19 -24.01
C TYR A 59 9.49 17.44 -23.03
N ARG A 60 10.74 17.54 -23.51
CA ARG A 60 11.91 17.82 -22.67
C ARG A 60 11.79 19.12 -21.89
N ARG A 61 11.33 20.20 -22.53
CA ARG A 61 11.10 21.49 -21.88
C ARG A 61 10.05 21.38 -20.78
N LEU A 62 8.89 20.79 -21.08
CA LEU A 62 7.81 20.62 -20.11
C LEU A 62 8.23 19.73 -18.93
N ARG A 63 8.94 18.63 -19.19
CA ARG A 63 9.50 17.76 -18.16
C ARG A 63 10.46 18.51 -17.24
N LYS A 64 11.36 19.34 -17.78
CA LYS A 64 12.27 20.17 -16.99
C LYS A 64 11.51 21.18 -16.13
N LEU A 65 10.49 21.82 -16.71
CA LEU A 65 9.66 22.80 -16.00
C LEU A 65 8.89 22.16 -14.84
N VAL A 66 8.27 21.00 -15.07
CA VAL A 66 7.58 20.22 -14.03
C VAL A 66 8.56 19.80 -12.94
N LYS A 67 9.74 19.30 -13.32
CA LYS A 67 10.78 18.92 -12.35
C LYS A 67 11.17 20.12 -11.47
N ASN A 68 11.52 21.25 -12.08
CA ASN A 68 11.90 22.45 -11.33
C ASN A 68 10.80 22.90 -10.36
N LYS A 69 9.52 22.85 -10.76
CA LYS A 69 8.40 23.19 -9.88
C LYS A 69 8.24 22.22 -8.70
N ILE A 70 8.49 20.92 -8.94
CA ILE A 70 8.48 19.92 -7.87
C ILE A 70 9.61 20.18 -6.90
N ASP A 71 10.82 20.42 -7.41
CA ASP A 71 12.01 20.67 -6.60
C ASP A 71 11.81 21.92 -5.72
N VAL A 72 11.29 23.03 -6.28
CA VAL A 72 10.95 24.24 -5.51
C VAL A 72 9.91 23.96 -4.43
N ARG A 73 8.80 23.27 -4.77
CA ARG A 73 7.76 22.98 -3.77
C ARG A 73 8.23 22.03 -2.67
N GLN A 74 9.19 21.15 -2.97
CA GLN A 74 9.83 20.30 -1.98
C GLN A 74 10.67 21.12 -1.01
N GLU A 75 11.43 22.10 -1.50
CA GLU A 75 12.19 23.03 -0.66
C GLU A 75 11.24 23.84 0.24
N GLU A 76 10.20 24.46 -0.34
CA GLU A 76 9.16 25.19 0.41
C GLU A 76 8.50 24.31 1.49
N TYR A 77 8.28 23.02 1.22
CA TYR A 77 7.71 22.09 2.21
C TYR A 77 8.64 21.87 3.40
N TRP A 78 9.94 21.72 3.14
CA TRP A 78 10.90 21.53 4.22
C TRP A 78 11.07 22.79 5.05
N ASP A 79 11.02 23.96 4.43
CA ASP A 79 11.03 25.25 5.13
C ASP A 79 9.80 25.40 6.04
N GLU A 80 8.59 25.11 5.51
CA GLU A 80 7.32 25.11 6.28
C GLU A 80 7.41 24.19 7.51
N VAL A 81 7.95 22.98 7.34
CA VAL A 81 8.09 21.99 8.41
C VAL A 81 9.11 22.43 9.47
N CYS A 82 10.25 22.99 9.04
CA CYS A 82 11.25 23.55 9.94
C CYS A 82 10.68 24.69 10.78
N GLU A 83 9.94 25.61 10.15
CA GLU A 83 9.26 26.70 10.86
C GLU A 83 8.26 26.19 11.89
N GLU A 84 7.48 25.15 11.58
CA GLU A 84 6.49 24.57 12.49
C GLU A 84 7.16 23.97 13.74
N ILE A 85 8.29 23.28 13.55
CA ILE A 85 9.10 22.72 14.64
C ILE A 85 9.67 23.85 15.50
N GLU A 86 10.26 24.89 14.88
CA GLU A 86 10.81 26.03 15.61
C GLU A 86 9.75 26.79 16.42
N LYS A 87 8.58 27.04 15.83
CA LYS A 87 7.46 27.70 16.52
C LYS A 87 7.01 26.88 17.73
N SER A 88 6.88 25.56 17.58
CA SER A 88 6.49 24.65 18.68
C SER A 88 7.50 24.69 19.83
N ILE A 89 8.80 24.70 19.52
CA ILE A 89 9.86 24.81 20.52
C ILE A 89 9.82 26.18 21.22
N LYS A 90 9.64 27.27 20.48
CA LYS A 90 9.52 28.64 21.03
C LYS A 90 8.32 28.79 21.98
N ILE A 91 7.23 28.06 21.72
CA ILE A 91 6.01 28.05 22.54
C ILE A 91 6.14 27.09 23.75
N HIS A 92 7.31 26.48 23.96
CA HIS A 92 7.56 25.46 25.00
C HIS A 92 6.64 24.23 24.89
N ASP A 93 6.25 23.85 23.68
CA ASP A 93 5.55 22.60 23.40
C ASP A 93 6.47 21.61 22.64
N PRO A 94 7.35 20.90 23.37
CA PRO A 94 8.23 19.92 22.75
C PRO A 94 7.46 18.69 22.24
N ALA A 95 6.27 18.40 22.78
CA ALA A 95 5.49 17.23 22.39
C ALA A 95 5.03 17.35 20.93
N THR A 96 4.56 18.53 20.53
CA THR A 96 4.18 18.81 19.14
C THR A 96 5.38 18.75 18.20
N ALA A 97 6.52 19.35 18.56
CA ALA A 97 7.75 19.27 17.77
C ALA A 97 8.22 17.80 17.55
N PHE A 98 8.25 16.99 18.60
CA PHE A 98 8.62 15.57 18.50
C PHE A 98 7.58 14.75 17.72
N SER A 99 6.30 15.11 17.76
CA SER A 99 5.26 14.45 16.97
C SER A 99 5.49 14.66 15.46
N ILE A 100 5.86 15.88 15.04
CA ILE A 100 6.20 16.23 13.66
C ILE A 100 7.43 15.44 13.21
N ILE A 101 8.50 15.43 14.02
CA ILE A 101 9.73 14.67 13.75
C ILE A 101 9.43 13.17 13.62
N ARG A 102 8.57 12.64 14.50
CA ARG A 102 8.18 11.22 14.48
C ARG A 102 7.37 10.88 13.23
N ARG A 103 6.48 11.76 12.79
CA ARG A 103 5.71 11.66 11.54
C ARG A 103 6.64 11.60 10.32
N LEU A 104 7.67 12.45 10.27
CA LEU A 104 8.65 12.48 9.18
C LEU A 104 9.50 11.21 9.14
N ARG A 105 9.99 10.73 10.29
CA ARG A 105 10.90 9.58 10.37
C ARG A 105 10.26 8.25 10.01
N ARG A 106 9.00 8.02 10.38
CA ARG A 106 8.36 6.70 10.24
C ARG A 106 7.58 6.51 8.94
N GLY A 107 7.52 7.54 8.10
CA GLY A 107 6.52 7.62 7.03
C GLY A 107 5.11 7.69 7.65
N SER A 108 4.13 8.14 6.85
CA SER A 108 2.73 8.09 7.26
C SER A 108 2.30 6.62 7.37
N LYS A 109 2.56 5.98 8.53
CA LYS A 109 1.73 4.86 8.94
C LYS A 109 0.33 5.43 9.04
N ARG A 110 -0.64 4.73 8.45
CA ARG A 110 -2.04 4.97 8.71
C ARG A 110 -2.17 5.10 10.23
N VAL A 111 -2.81 6.17 10.69
CA VAL A 111 -3.15 6.30 12.11
C VAL A 111 -4.24 5.25 12.34
N GLU A 112 -3.83 3.99 12.45
CA GLU A 112 -4.71 2.82 12.57
C GLU A 112 -5.47 2.84 13.90
N ASN A 113 -5.08 3.72 14.83
CA ASN A 113 -5.72 3.94 16.11
C ASN A 113 -6.13 5.40 16.29
N MET A 114 -6.76 6.02 15.28
CA MET A 114 -7.47 7.27 15.53
C MET A 114 -8.81 6.90 16.16
N PRO A 115 -9.08 7.27 17.41
CA PRO A 115 -10.37 6.98 18.00
C PRO A 115 -11.46 7.64 17.16
N ILE A 116 -12.51 6.89 16.82
CA ILE A 116 -13.62 7.44 16.04
C ILE A 116 -14.25 8.53 16.88
N LYS A 117 -14.25 9.76 16.36
CA LYS A 117 -14.86 10.92 17.00
C LYS A 117 -16.14 11.29 16.28
N ASP A 118 -17.13 11.75 17.02
CA ASP A 118 -18.32 12.39 16.45
C ASP A 118 -17.93 13.72 15.77
N LYS A 119 -18.90 14.37 15.10
CA LYS A 119 -18.71 15.70 14.46
C LYS A 119 -18.32 16.81 15.45
N ASN A 120 -18.47 16.56 16.75
CA ASN A 120 -18.19 17.49 17.85
C ASN A 120 -16.85 17.18 18.54
N GLY A 121 -16.11 16.16 18.08
CA GLY A 121 -14.80 15.78 18.62
C GLY A 121 -14.83 14.83 19.83
N ASN A 122 -16.01 14.34 20.22
CA ASN A 122 -16.16 13.39 21.33
C ASN A 122 -15.87 11.95 20.87
N LEU A 123 -15.24 11.17 21.75
CA LEU A 123 -14.93 9.76 21.53
C LEU A 123 -16.22 8.93 21.44
N LEU A 124 -16.43 8.23 20.32
CA LEU A 124 -17.46 7.21 20.20
C LEU A 124 -16.94 5.92 20.83
N VAL A 125 -17.32 5.67 22.09
CA VAL A 125 -16.91 4.51 22.89
C VAL A 125 -18.00 3.42 22.92
N SER A 126 -19.15 3.61 22.26
CA SER A 126 -20.25 2.63 22.38
C SER A 126 -20.00 1.40 21.51
N SER A 127 -19.67 0.30 22.18
CA SER A 127 -19.56 -1.07 21.65
C SER A 127 -20.90 -1.72 21.28
N THR A 128 -22.00 -0.97 21.29
CA THR A 128 -23.30 -1.41 20.78
C THR A 128 -23.38 -1.08 19.29
N VAL A 129 -23.06 -2.08 18.47
CA VAL A 129 -23.35 -2.06 17.04
C VAL A 129 -24.87 -2.15 16.89
N ASP A 130 -25.50 -1.18 16.22
CA ASP A 130 -26.92 -1.25 15.92
C ASP A 130 -27.21 -2.48 15.02
N PRO A 131 -28.11 -3.39 15.41
CA PRO A 131 -28.43 -4.60 14.64
C PRO A 131 -28.88 -4.28 13.21
N ASP A 132 -29.66 -3.21 13.05
CA ASP A 132 -30.14 -2.74 11.75
C ASP A 132 -29.01 -2.34 10.79
N LEU A 133 -27.85 -1.95 11.34
CA LEU A 133 -26.65 -1.57 10.60
C LEU A 133 -25.87 -2.79 10.10
N ILE A 134 -26.00 -3.93 10.78
CA ILE A 134 -25.43 -5.21 10.35
C ILE A 134 -26.24 -5.77 9.18
N ASP A 135 -27.57 -5.74 9.28
CA ASP A 135 -28.47 -6.23 8.23
C ASP A 135 -28.42 -5.38 6.95
N ALA A 136 -28.03 -4.10 7.09
CA ALA A 136 -27.80 -3.21 5.95
C ALA A 136 -26.48 -3.45 5.21
N ILE A 137 -25.54 -4.24 5.77
CA ILE A 137 -24.30 -4.60 5.09
C ILE A 137 -24.63 -5.67 4.05
N GLN A 138 -24.67 -5.26 2.77
CA GLN A 138 -24.70 -6.20 1.67
C GLN A 138 -23.36 -6.93 1.60
N ILE A 139 -23.36 -8.20 1.98
CA ILE A 139 -22.23 -9.10 1.75
C ILE A 139 -22.42 -9.63 0.33
N ASP A 140 -21.52 -9.26 -0.58
CA ASP A 140 -21.51 -9.83 -1.91
C ASP A 140 -21.28 -11.35 -1.81
N ASP A 141 -22.08 -12.13 -2.54
CA ASP A 141 -21.88 -13.58 -2.63
C ASP A 141 -20.46 -13.85 -3.16
N ILE A 142 -19.72 -14.70 -2.44
CA ILE A 142 -18.38 -15.13 -2.86
C ILE A 142 -18.56 -15.88 -4.20
N PRO A 143 -17.74 -15.61 -5.23
CA PRO A 143 -17.82 -16.35 -6.48
C PRO A 143 -17.68 -17.86 -6.23
N GLN A 144 -18.50 -18.69 -6.89
CA GLN A 144 -18.51 -20.14 -6.71
C GLN A 144 -17.11 -20.79 -6.84
N ALA A 145 -16.26 -20.28 -7.73
CA ALA A 145 -14.90 -20.75 -7.89
C ALA A 145 -14.01 -20.55 -6.63
N GLU A 146 -14.25 -19.49 -5.86
CA GLU A 146 -13.53 -19.22 -4.61
C GLU A 146 -14.10 -20.06 -3.46
N GLU A 147 -15.40 -20.32 -3.44
CA GLU A 147 -16.02 -21.26 -2.49
C GLU A 147 -15.48 -22.68 -2.68
N GLU A 148 -15.43 -23.17 -3.92
CA GLU A 148 -14.86 -24.48 -4.25
C GLU A 148 -13.38 -24.57 -3.85
N ARG A 149 -12.63 -23.46 -4.01
CA ARG A 149 -11.23 -23.36 -3.61
C ARG A 149 -11.05 -23.46 -2.09
N GLN A 150 -11.91 -22.82 -1.31
CA GLN A 150 -11.84 -22.84 0.16
C GLN A 150 -12.30 -24.17 0.76
N ASN A 151 -13.21 -24.86 0.07
CA ASN A 151 -13.69 -26.19 0.47
C ASN A 151 -12.79 -27.35 -0.02
N ALA A 152 -11.72 -27.04 -0.75
CA ALA A 152 -10.74 -28.04 -1.17
C ALA A 152 -9.85 -28.47 0.01
N GLN A 153 -9.47 -29.75 0.03
CA GLN A 153 -8.48 -30.24 0.98
C GLN A 153 -7.13 -29.51 0.74
N PRO A 154 -6.42 -29.11 1.81
CA PRO A 154 -5.12 -28.48 1.67
C PRO A 154 -4.15 -29.37 0.89
N SER A 155 -3.34 -28.75 0.03
CA SER A 155 -2.25 -29.40 -0.72
C SER A 155 -0.89 -29.25 -0.04
N VAL A 156 0.07 -30.14 -0.36
CA VAL A 156 1.44 -30.07 0.18
C VAL A 156 2.09 -28.72 -0.17
N GLU A 157 1.87 -28.22 -1.39
CA GLU A 157 2.35 -26.92 -1.86
C GLU A 157 1.78 -25.76 -1.05
N GLU A 158 0.52 -25.84 -0.64
CA GLU A 158 -0.10 -24.84 0.23
C GLU A 158 0.51 -24.82 1.62
N VAL A 159 0.78 -26.00 2.19
CA VAL A 159 1.49 -26.11 3.48
C VAL A 159 2.90 -25.51 3.37
N ARG A 160 3.64 -25.86 2.31
CA ARG A 160 4.97 -25.30 2.02
C ARG A 160 4.92 -23.79 1.88
N ARG A 161 3.94 -23.27 1.14
CA ARG A 161 3.76 -21.83 0.92
C ARG A 161 3.37 -21.12 2.21
N ALA A 162 2.43 -21.66 2.98
CA ALA A 162 2.02 -21.13 4.27
C ALA A 162 3.20 -21.04 5.23
N LEU A 163 3.97 -22.12 5.37
CA LEU A 163 5.17 -22.15 6.20
C LEU A 163 6.18 -21.08 5.78
N SER A 164 6.40 -20.88 4.47
CA SER A 164 7.30 -19.84 3.96
C SER A 164 6.84 -18.42 4.32
N GLN A 165 5.53 -18.17 4.32
CA GLN A 165 4.92 -16.87 4.60
C GLN A 165 4.87 -16.52 6.08
N MET A 166 5.04 -17.50 6.99
CA MET A 166 5.05 -17.24 8.42
C MET A 166 6.22 -16.35 8.84
N GLU A 167 5.99 -15.38 9.72
CA GLU A 167 7.05 -14.52 10.24
C GLU A 167 7.85 -15.22 11.34
N SER A 168 9.17 -15.23 11.21
CA SER A 168 10.09 -15.90 12.14
C SER A 168 10.22 -15.23 13.52
N ARG A 169 9.65 -14.04 13.72
CA ARG A 169 9.79 -13.24 14.96
C ARG A 169 8.60 -13.35 15.90
N LYS A 170 7.67 -14.28 15.64
CA LYS A 170 6.56 -14.55 16.55
C LYS A 170 7.05 -15.29 17.78
N ALA A 171 6.47 -14.98 18.94
CA ALA A 171 6.75 -15.71 20.17
C ALA A 171 6.31 -17.18 20.01
N PRO A 172 7.06 -18.15 20.56
CA PRO A 172 6.65 -19.54 20.54
C PRO A 172 5.39 -19.76 21.38
N GLY A 173 4.66 -20.84 21.08
CA GLY A 173 3.50 -21.27 21.85
C GLY A 173 3.90 -21.96 23.16
N ASN A 174 2.92 -22.59 23.80
CA ASN A 174 3.13 -23.40 25.02
C ASN A 174 4.05 -24.61 24.78
N ASP A 175 4.17 -25.04 23.52
CA ASP A 175 5.05 -26.10 23.04
C ASP A 175 6.52 -25.67 22.85
N GLU A 176 6.82 -24.38 23.04
CA GLU A 176 8.12 -23.75 22.82
C GLU A 176 8.65 -23.88 21.37
N VAL A 177 7.82 -24.35 20.42
CA VAL A 177 8.22 -24.55 19.03
C VAL A 177 8.16 -23.22 18.28
N THR A 178 9.32 -22.74 17.83
CA THR A 178 9.40 -21.52 17.04
C THR A 178 9.21 -21.78 15.55
N VAL A 179 8.68 -20.79 14.83
CA VAL A 179 8.56 -20.81 13.36
C VAL A 179 9.92 -21.07 12.68
N THR A 180 11.01 -20.63 13.30
CA THR A 180 12.38 -20.90 12.83
C THR A 180 12.72 -22.39 12.84
N ILE A 181 12.29 -23.14 13.86
CA ILE A 181 12.52 -24.58 13.97
C ILE A 181 11.69 -25.31 12.92
N LEU A 182 10.41 -24.93 12.76
CA LEU A 182 9.54 -25.52 11.74
C LEU A 182 10.10 -25.32 10.32
N LYS A 183 10.60 -24.11 10.02
CA LYS A 183 11.25 -23.82 8.73
C LYS A 183 12.57 -24.57 8.54
N ALA A 184 13.36 -24.74 9.61
CA ALA A 184 14.61 -25.46 9.55
C ALA A 184 14.42 -26.97 9.31
N GLY A 185 13.28 -27.52 9.74
CA GLY A 185 12.94 -28.93 9.54
C GLY A 185 12.74 -29.36 8.08
N GLY A 186 12.55 -28.42 7.15
CA GLY A 186 12.51 -28.72 5.72
C GLY A 186 11.35 -29.62 5.29
N GLU A 187 11.58 -30.42 4.25
CA GLU A 187 10.54 -31.26 3.62
C GLU A 187 9.87 -32.28 4.57
N PRO A 188 10.60 -32.98 5.48
CA PRO A 188 9.97 -33.91 6.42
C PRO A 188 8.90 -33.25 7.31
N VAL A 189 9.15 -32.04 7.79
CA VAL A 189 8.18 -31.29 8.62
C VAL A 189 6.98 -30.86 7.80
N ILE A 190 7.19 -30.49 6.53
CA ILE A 190 6.09 -30.12 5.61
C ILE A 190 5.16 -31.31 5.37
N LEU A 191 5.70 -32.51 5.13
CA LEU A 191 4.91 -33.72 4.93
C LEU A 191 4.15 -34.12 6.19
N TRP A 192 4.81 -34.05 7.35
CA TRP A 192 4.17 -34.32 8.63
C TRP A 192 3.02 -33.35 8.94
N LEU A 193 3.22 -32.04 8.71
CA LEU A 193 2.15 -31.04 8.87
C LEU A 193 0.99 -31.28 7.89
N TYR A 194 1.31 -31.68 6.65
CA TYR A 194 0.30 -32.00 5.64
C TYR A 194 -0.58 -33.20 6.06
N GLU A 195 0.02 -34.24 6.65
CA GLU A 195 -0.72 -35.38 7.19
C GLU A 195 -1.69 -34.94 8.29
N ILE A 196 -1.19 -34.15 9.26
CA ILE A 196 -2.02 -33.61 10.36
C ILE A 196 -3.19 -32.78 9.81
N PHE A 197 -2.92 -31.83 8.91
CA PHE A 197 -3.97 -30.97 8.36
C PHE A 197 -4.98 -31.78 7.52
N SER A 198 -4.52 -32.80 6.80
CA SER A 198 -5.38 -33.69 6.04
C SER A 198 -6.31 -34.52 6.94
N ASP A 199 -5.79 -34.97 8.08
CA ASP A 199 -6.56 -35.76 9.05
C ASP A 199 -7.59 -34.89 9.77
N ILE A 200 -7.21 -33.69 10.22
CA ILE A 200 -8.14 -32.71 10.81
C ILE A 200 -9.23 -32.34 9.81
N TRP A 201 -8.88 -32.13 8.54
CA TRP A 201 -9.84 -31.78 7.49
C TRP A 201 -10.87 -32.88 7.25
N LYS A 202 -10.46 -34.15 7.28
CA LYS A 202 -11.35 -35.30 7.05
C LYS A 202 -12.21 -35.63 8.27
N ASN A 203 -11.62 -35.63 9.46
CA ASN A 203 -12.25 -36.14 10.67
C ASN A 203 -13.00 -35.04 11.44
N LYS A 204 -12.70 -33.75 11.20
CA LYS A 204 -13.22 -32.59 11.94
C LYS A 204 -12.98 -32.65 13.46
N GLU A 205 -12.08 -33.53 13.89
CA GLU A 205 -11.65 -33.68 15.27
C GLU A 205 -10.26 -33.06 15.42
N MET A 206 -10.07 -32.27 16.47
CA MET A 206 -8.77 -31.70 16.80
C MET A 206 -7.91 -32.80 17.43
N VAL A 207 -6.62 -32.78 17.12
CA VAL A 207 -5.64 -33.62 17.83
C VAL A 207 -5.59 -33.13 19.28
N GLU A 208 -5.82 -34.03 20.24
CA GLU A 208 -5.67 -33.71 21.66
C GLU A 208 -4.19 -33.45 21.99
N ASP A 209 -3.93 -32.43 22.82
CA ASP A 209 -2.60 -32.00 23.26
C ASP A 209 -1.85 -33.06 24.09
#